data_AF-A0AAT9T2A3-F1
#
_entry.id   AF-A0AAT9T2A3-F1
#
_cell.length_a   1.000
_cell.length_b   1.000
_cell.length_c   1.000
_cell.angle_alpha   90.00
_cell.angle_beta   90.00
_cell.angle_gamma   90.00
#
_symmetry.space_group_name_H-M   'P 1'
#
loop_
_entity.id
_entity.type
_entity.pdbx_description
1 polymer ?
#
loop_
_entity_poly.entity_id
_entity_poly.type
_entity_poly.pdbx_seq_one_letter_code
_entity_poly.pdbx_strand_id
1 'polypeptide(L)'
;MNKTALILCGLLLAPAAAMAGPTCSPSSERARILSAASPNAIHRNWQGGKHLGYGWSLQVERSTHDAAGTEYYVGDLYDPDGQLATRKVFAVESEWDCGP
;
A
#
# COMPACT_ATOMS: atom_id res chain seq x y z
N MET A 1 -23.80 29.91 47.67
CA MET A 1 -23.53 30.64 46.42
C MET A 1 -22.47 29.90 45.63
N ASN A 2 -22.80 29.58 44.38
CA ASN A 2 -22.14 28.63 43.50
C ASN A 2 -20.77 29.08 43.00
N LYS A 3 -19.89 28.13 42.66
CA LYS A 3 -19.18 28.10 41.35
C LYS A 3 -18.33 26.83 41.23
N THR A 4 -18.92 25.80 40.63
CA THR A 4 -18.22 24.65 40.06
C THR A 4 -17.55 25.08 38.75
N ALA A 5 -16.21 25.06 38.72
CA ALA A 5 -15.43 25.30 37.51
C ALA A 5 -15.31 23.99 36.73
N LEU A 6 -15.91 23.94 35.53
CA LEU A 6 -15.75 22.85 34.57
C LEU A 6 -14.50 23.12 33.72
N ILE A 7 -13.44 22.35 33.96
CA ILE A 7 -12.26 22.32 33.11
C ILE A 7 -12.58 21.41 31.92
N LEU A 8 -12.93 22.00 30.78
CA LEU A 8 -13.02 21.29 29.50
C LEU A 8 -11.59 20.95 29.04
N CYS A 9 -11.15 19.72 29.29
CA CYS A 9 -9.94 19.17 28.70
C CYS A 9 -10.28 18.75 27.26
N GLY A 10 -10.10 19.66 26.31
CA GLY A 10 -10.19 19.36 24.89
C GLY A 10 -9.04 18.45 24.49
N LEU A 11 -9.30 17.14 24.38
CA LEU A 11 -8.39 16.23 23.70
C LEU A 11 -8.36 16.62 22.21
N LEU A 12 -7.33 17.37 21.82
CA LEU A 12 -7.00 17.57 20.42
C LEU A 12 -6.48 16.23 19.88
N LEU A 13 -7.39 15.43 19.31
CA LEU A 13 -7.02 14.31 18.43
C LEU A 13 -6.36 14.91 17.19
N ALA A 14 -5.04 15.13 17.26
CA ALA A 14 -4.26 15.43 16.08
C ALA A 14 -4.39 14.23 15.12
N PRO A 15 -4.81 14.43 13.87
CA PRO A 15 -4.79 13.35 12.90
C PRO A 15 -3.34 12.87 12.79
N ALA A 16 -3.10 11.61 13.13
CA ALA A 16 -1.81 11.00 12.89
C ALA A 16 -1.54 11.15 11.39
N ALA A 17 -0.48 11.89 11.05
CA ALA A 17 -0.02 11.92 9.67
C ALA A 17 0.29 10.46 9.32
N ALA A 18 -0.53 9.86 8.45
CA ALA A 18 -0.18 8.62 7.81
C ALA A 18 1.07 8.94 7.00
N MET A 19 2.22 8.61 7.56
CA MET A 19 3.48 8.58 6.84
C MET A 19 3.21 7.68 5.63
N ALA A 20 3.01 8.29 4.46
CA ALA A 20 2.99 7.54 3.22
C ALA A 20 4.28 6.72 3.23
N GLY A 21 4.17 5.39 3.15
CA GLY A 21 5.33 4.53 3.19
C GLY A 21 6.24 4.76 1.98
N PRO A 22 7.24 3.90 1.76
CA PRO A 22 8.08 4.05 0.58
C PRO A 22 7.23 3.94 -0.70
N THR A 23 7.65 4.68 -1.72
CA THR A 23 7.19 4.47 -3.10
C THR A 23 8.14 3.46 -3.73
N CYS A 24 7.57 2.37 -4.25
CA CYS A 24 8.33 1.29 -4.85
C CYS A 24 8.02 1.17 -6.34
N SER A 25 9.01 0.75 -7.10
CA SER A 25 8.87 0.49 -8.54
C SER A 25 8.94 -1.01 -8.81
N PRO A 26 8.25 -1.54 -9.83
CA PRO A 26 8.35 -2.95 -10.16
C PRO A 26 9.78 -3.26 -10.66
N SER A 27 10.41 -4.29 -10.10
CA SER A 27 11.77 -4.72 -10.49
C SER A 27 11.81 -5.35 -11.88
N SER A 28 10.67 -5.80 -12.40
CA SER A 28 10.54 -6.37 -13.74
C SER A 28 9.12 -6.20 -14.29
N GLU A 29 8.98 -6.39 -15.61
CA GLU A 29 7.66 -6.36 -16.25
C GLU A 29 6.71 -7.49 -15.80
N ARG A 30 7.25 -8.49 -15.08
CA ARG A 30 6.52 -9.64 -14.57
C ARG A 30 6.06 -9.48 -13.13
N ALA A 31 6.31 -8.32 -12.51
CA ALA A 31 5.80 -8.03 -11.17
C ALA A 31 4.26 -8.21 -11.16
N ARG A 32 3.77 -8.90 -10.15
CA ARG A 32 2.37 -9.31 -10.06
C ARG A 32 1.61 -8.36 -9.15
N ILE A 33 0.40 -8.03 -9.57
CA ILE A 33 -0.58 -7.37 -8.73
C ILE A 33 -1.56 -8.40 -8.20
N LEU A 34 -1.66 -8.49 -6.88
CA LEU A 34 -2.43 -9.47 -6.16
C LEU A 34 -3.61 -8.82 -5.44
N SER A 35 -4.68 -9.58 -5.22
CA SER A 35 -5.85 -9.17 -4.43
C SER A 35 -5.76 -9.56 -2.95
N ALA A 36 -4.78 -10.39 -2.58
CA ALA A 36 -4.54 -10.85 -1.22
C ALA A 36 -3.06 -11.25 -1.04
N ALA A 37 -2.63 -11.43 0.21
CA ALA A 37 -1.31 -11.97 0.56
C ALA A 37 -1.22 -13.47 0.23
N SER A 38 -1.17 -13.78 -1.06
CA SER A 38 -1.01 -15.14 -1.59
C SER A 38 -0.46 -15.07 -3.01
N PRO A 39 0.52 -15.91 -3.40
CA PRO A 39 1.17 -15.80 -4.71
C PRO A 39 0.24 -16.09 -5.89
N ASN A 40 -0.88 -16.78 -5.64
CA ASN A 40 -1.86 -17.19 -6.65
C ASN A 40 -3.07 -16.26 -6.72
N ALA A 41 -3.18 -15.28 -5.82
CA ALA A 41 -4.31 -14.38 -5.74
C ALA A 41 -4.17 -13.22 -6.74
N ILE A 42 -4.02 -13.51 -8.04
CA ILE A 42 -3.87 -12.47 -9.07
C ILE A 42 -5.11 -11.57 -9.09
N HIS A 43 -4.88 -10.26 -8.96
CA HIS A 43 -5.95 -9.27 -8.96
C HIS A 43 -6.73 -9.31 -10.27
N ARG A 44 -8.06 -9.27 -10.23
CA ARG A 44 -8.95 -9.44 -11.41
C ARG A 44 -8.55 -8.54 -12.59
N ASN A 45 -8.24 -7.27 -12.31
CA ASN A 45 -7.89 -6.29 -13.34
C ASN A 45 -6.55 -6.57 -14.04
N TRP A 46 -5.76 -7.50 -13.50
CA TRP A 46 -4.40 -7.88 -13.90
C TRP A 46 -4.31 -9.33 -14.40
N GLN A 47 -5.45 -10.03 -14.53
CA GLN A 47 -5.51 -11.34 -15.15
C GLN A 47 -5.30 -11.25 -16.67
N GLY A 48 -4.93 -12.37 -17.30
CA GLY A 48 -4.88 -12.49 -18.76
C GLY A 48 -3.64 -11.90 -19.44
N GLY A 49 -2.49 -11.85 -18.74
CA GLY A 49 -1.20 -11.45 -19.34
C GLY A 49 -0.97 -9.95 -19.39
N LYS A 50 -1.64 -9.17 -18.55
CA LYS A 50 -1.30 -7.75 -18.34
C LYS A 50 0.00 -7.64 -17.56
N HIS A 51 0.91 -6.82 -18.05
CA HIS A 51 2.24 -6.61 -17.47
C HIS A 51 2.35 -5.21 -16.89
N LEU A 52 3.07 -5.07 -15.78
CA LEU A 52 3.43 -3.76 -15.21
C LEU A 52 4.65 -3.24 -15.95
N GLY A 53 4.56 -2.10 -16.64
CA GLY A 53 5.76 -1.45 -17.17
C GLY A 53 6.59 -0.78 -16.07
N TYR A 54 7.83 -0.40 -16.39
CA TYR A 54 8.75 0.31 -15.47
C TYR A 54 8.28 1.69 -14.98
N GLY A 55 7.19 2.25 -15.54
CA GLY A 55 6.61 3.51 -15.09
C GLY A 55 5.59 3.39 -13.95
N TRP A 56 5.18 2.17 -13.60
CA TRP A 56 4.23 1.95 -12.52
C TRP A 56 4.89 2.18 -11.16
N SER A 57 4.12 2.61 -10.17
CA SER A 57 4.62 2.78 -8.81
C SER A 57 3.60 2.30 -7.78
N LEU A 58 4.11 1.76 -6.68
CA LEU A 58 3.32 1.30 -5.54
C LEU A 58 3.63 2.20 -4.34
N GLN A 59 2.60 2.90 -3.86
CA GLN A 59 2.67 3.62 -2.60
C GLN A 59 2.37 2.64 -1.47
N VAL A 60 3.41 2.20 -0.76
CA VAL A 60 3.24 1.21 0.31
C VAL A 60 2.57 1.86 1.51
N GLU A 61 1.53 1.21 2.03
CA GLU A 61 0.86 1.58 3.28
C GLU A 61 1.41 0.73 4.44
N ARG A 62 1.65 -0.55 4.19
CA ARG A 62 2.17 -1.52 5.16
C ARG A 62 2.74 -2.76 4.48
N SER A 63 3.45 -3.59 5.25
CA SER A 63 3.85 -4.93 4.84
C SER A 63 3.07 -6.02 5.60
N THR A 64 3.05 -7.24 5.08
CA THR A 64 2.44 -8.42 5.69
C THR A 64 3.04 -9.68 5.09
N HIS A 65 2.94 -10.82 5.77
CA HIS A 65 3.36 -12.11 5.21
C HIS A 65 2.22 -13.14 5.20
N ASP A 66 2.40 -14.18 4.37
CA ASP A 66 1.56 -15.37 4.40
C ASP A 66 2.12 -16.45 5.35
N ALA A 67 1.40 -17.57 5.50
CA ALA A 67 1.80 -18.68 6.37
C ALA A 67 3.10 -19.38 5.93
N ALA A 68 3.55 -19.16 4.69
CA ALA A 68 4.83 -19.68 4.19
C ALA A 68 6.00 -18.71 4.42
N GLY A 69 5.73 -17.53 4.99
CA GLY A 69 6.74 -16.50 5.25
C GLY A 69 7.07 -15.63 4.04
N THR A 70 6.26 -15.67 2.97
CA THR A 70 6.44 -14.75 1.84
C THR A 70 5.99 -13.36 2.26
N GLU A 71 6.84 -12.35 2.07
CA GLU A 71 6.53 -10.96 2.39
C GLU A 71 5.79 -10.26 1.23
N TYR A 72 4.85 -9.41 1.59
CA TYR A 72 4.01 -8.65 0.68
C TYR A 72 3.92 -7.19 1.11
N TYR A 73 4.02 -6.30 0.15
CA TYR A 73 3.57 -4.92 0.31
C TYR A 73 2.07 -4.82 0.08
N VAL A 74 1.43 -3.95 0.86
CA VAL A 74 0.03 -3.56 0.71
C VAL A 74 -0.01 -2.06 0.49
N GLY A 75 -0.65 -1.62 -0.58
CA GLY A 75 -0.61 -0.22 -0.95
C GLY A 75 -1.49 0.17 -2.13
N ASP A 76 -1.38 1.42 -2.54
CA ASP A 76 -2.09 1.98 -3.68
C ASP A 76 -1.16 1.98 -4.91
N LEU A 77 -1.66 1.45 -6.03
CA LEU A 77 -0.95 1.31 -7.28
C LEU A 77 -1.26 2.49 -8.21
N TYR A 78 -0.22 3.11 -8.73
CA TYR A 78 -0.27 4.26 -9.62
C TYR A 78 0.29 3.91 -11.00
N ASP A 79 -0.36 4.43 -12.03
CA ASP A 79 0.07 4.25 -13.42
C ASP A 79 1.27 5.15 -13.78
N PRO A 80 1.84 5.01 -14.99
CA PRO A 80 2.97 5.83 -15.44
C PRO A 80 2.72 7.34 -15.51
N ASP A 81 1.45 7.77 -15.57
CA ASP A 81 1.07 9.17 -15.55
C ASP A 81 0.86 9.70 -14.12
N GLY A 82 1.15 8.87 -13.11
CA GLY A 82 0.98 9.17 -11.69
C GLY A 82 -0.48 9.16 -11.23
N GLN A 83 -1.39 8.60 -12.01
CA GLN A 83 -2.80 8.47 -11.63
C GLN A 83 -3.02 7.21 -10.82
N LEU A 84 -3.92 7.30 -9.83
CA LEU A 84 -4.29 6.15 -9.02
C LEU A 84 -5.04 5.12 -9.88
N ALA A 85 -4.44 3.96 -10.09
CA ALA A 85 -4.99 2.90 -10.92
C ALA A 85 -5.78 1.87 -10.11
N THR A 86 -5.28 1.46 -8.93
CA THR A 86 -5.96 0.49 -8.07
C THR A 86 -5.55 0.68 -6.62
N ARG A 87 -6.53 0.71 -5.71
CA ARG A 87 -6.28 0.83 -4.27
C ARG A 87 -6.05 -0.50 -3.61
N LYS A 88 -5.28 -0.51 -2.52
CA LYS A 88 -5.10 -1.66 -1.61
C LYS A 88 -4.77 -2.97 -2.32
N VAL A 89 -3.84 -2.91 -3.26
CA VAL A 89 -3.29 -4.09 -3.89
C VAL A 89 -2.29 -4.77 -2.96
N PHE A 90 -2.03 -6.04 -3.24
CA PHE A 90 -0.93 -6.79 -2.65
C PHE A 90 0.15 -7.00 -3.72
N ALA A 91 1.40 -6.90 -3.32
CA ALA A 91 2.57 -7.05 -4.18
C ALA A 91 3.61 -7.89 -3.44
N VAL A 92 4.26 -8.85 -4.12
CA VAL A 92 5.33 -9.64 -3.49
C VAL A 92 6.53 -8.73 -3.28
N GLU A 93 7.07 -8.66 -2.07
CA GLU A 93 8.15 -7.73 -1.73
C GLU A 93 9.35 -7.84 -2.70
N SER A 94 9.80 -9.06 -2.97
CA SER A 94 10.94 -9.34 -3.86
C SER A 94 10.72 -8.99 -5.35
N GLU A 95 9.52 -8.57 -5.74
CA GLU A 95 9.21 -8.13 -7.12
C GLU A 95 9.25 -6.59 -7.26
N TRP A 96 9.54 -5.87 -6.17
CA TRP A 96 9.46 -4.42 -6.09
C TRP A 96 10.71 -3.82 -5.44
N ASP A 97 11.27 -2.81 -6.08
CA ASP A 97 12.39 -2.03 -5.57
C ASP A 97 11.84 -0.77 -4.88
N CYS A 98 11.85 -0.79 -3.56
CA CYS A 98 11.60 0.38 -2.75
C CYS A 98 12.92 1.13 -2.52
N GLY A 99 12.94 2.44 -2.79
CA GLY A 99 14.10 3.27 -2.48
C GLY A 99 14.47 3.23 -0.98
N PRO A 100 15.72 3.60 -0.62
CA PRO A 100 16.19 3.64 0.76
C PRO A 100 15.44 4.64 1.65
#